data_AF-A0A946QHU6-F1
#
_entry.id   AF-A0A946QHU6-F1
#
_cell.length_a   1.000
_cell.length_b   1.000
_cell.length_c   1.000
_cell.angle_alpha   90.00
_cell.angle_beta   90.00
_cell.angle_gamma   90.00
#
_symmetry.space_group_name_H-M   'P 1'
#
loop_
_entity.id
_entity.type
_entity.pdbx_description
1 polymer ?
#
loop_
_entity_poly.entity_id
_entity_poly.type
_entity_poly.pdbx_seq_one_letter_code
_entity_poly.pdbx_strand_id
1 'polypeptide(L)' 'MTIEINDLNIWAIIVCIIIYMAIGALWYSPKLFGNIWLKLVGKTKEDISKSDANKSMMLSIKLCFRF' A
#
# COMPACT_ATOMS: atom_id res chain seq x y z
N MET A 1 -1.29 29.66 -14.56
CA MET A 1 -2.39 28.68 -14.49
C MET A 1 -2.70 28.48 -13.02
N THR A 2 -3.68 29.19 -12.49
CA THR A 2 -4.16 28.99 -11.11
C THR A 2 -5.35 28.03 -11.18
N ILE A 3 -5.33 27.00 -10.35
CA ILE A 3 -6.45 26.06 -10.23
C ILE A 3 -7.31 26.55 -9.07
N GLU A 4 -8.50 27.06 -9.38
CA GLU A 4 -9.46 27.49 -8.38
C GLU A 4 -10.19 26.26 -7.81
N ILE A 5 -10.22 26.11 -6.47
CA ILE A 5 -10.82 24.94 -5.82
C ILE A 5 -12.35 24.87 -6.08
N ASN A 6 -12.98 26.01 -6.36
CA ASN A 6 -14.41 26.09 -6.68
C ASN A 6 -14.78 25.43 -8.02
N ASP A 7 -13.83 25.34 -8.96
CA ASP A 7 -14.04 24.71 -10.26
C ASP A 7 -13.81 23.19 -10.20
N LEU A 8 -13.34 22.67 -9.07
CA LEU A 8 -13.07 21.24 -8.90
C LEU A 8 -14.32 20.48 -8.49
N ASN A 9 -14.59 19.40 -9.23
CA ASN A 9 -15.63 18.46 -8.85
C ASN A 9 -15.17 17.61 -7.65
N ILE A 10 -15.54 18.04 -6.44
CA ILE A 10 -15.20 17.37 -5.18
C ILE A 10 -15.70 15.91 -5.16
N TRP A 11 -16.86 15.63 -5.76
CA TRP A 11 -17.37 14.25 -5.86
C TRP A 11 -16.47 13.36 -6.71
N ALA A 12 -15.94 13.87 -7.82
CA ALA A 12 -14.99 13.14 -8.65
C ALA A 12 -13.68 12.84 -7.88
N ILE A 13 -13.19 13.79 -7.07
CA ILE A 13 -12.00 13.61 -6.24
C ILE A 13 -12.21 12.48 -5.24
N ILE A 14 -13.35 12.45 -4.54
CA ILE A 14 -13.67 11.41 -3.57
C ILE A 14 -13.73 10.03 -4.24
N VAL A 15 -14.37 9.94 -5.41
CA VAL A 15 -14.44 8.69 -6.18
C VAL A 15 -13.04 8.23 -6.60
N CYS A 16 -12.18 9.14 -7.06
CA CYS A 16 -10.80 8.83 -7.41
C CYS A 16 -10.00 8.30 -6.21
N ILE A 17 -10.18 8.88 -5.02
CA ILE A 17 -9.54 8.39 -3.79
C ILE A 17 -9.97 6.96 -3.50
N ILE A 18 -11.28 6.67 -3.56
CA ILE A 18 -11.82 5.33 -3.30
C ILE A 18 -11.28 4.33 -4.32
N ILE A 19 -11.26 4.68 -5.61
CA ILE A 19 -10.73 3.83 -6.67
C ILE A 19 -9.23 3.57 -6.45
N TYR A 20 -8.46 4.61 -6.11
CA TYR A 20 -7.03 4.48 -5.83
C TYR A 20 -6.77 3.51 -4.66
N MET A 21 -7.52 3.65 -3.56
CA MET A 21 -7.43 2.74 -2.42
C MET A 21 -7.85 1.31 -2.80
N ALA A 22 -8.91 1.16 -3.60
CA ALA A 22 -9.39 -0.13 -4.06
C ALA A 22 -8.36 -0.85 -4.94
N ILE A 23 -7.75 -0.14 -5.90
CA ILE A 23 -6.69 -0.68 -6.76
C ILE A 23 -5.48 -1.08 -5.91
N GLY A 24 -5.08 -0.26 -4.94
CA GLY A 24 -4.00 -0.58 -4.01
C GLY A 24 -4.27 -1.86 -3.22
N ALA A 25 -5.46 -1.99 -2.64
CA ALA A 25 -5.86 -3.19 -1.91
C ALA A 25 -5.94 -4.42 -2.84
N LEU A 26 -6.42 -4.22 -4.06
CA LEU A 26 -6.58 -5.26 -5.06
C LEU A 26 -5.22 -5.79 -5.56
N TRP A 27 -4.19 -4.95 -5.62
CA TRP A 27 -2.82 -5.34 -5.98
C TRP A 27 -2.23 -6.38 -5.02
N TYR A 28 -2.34 -6.15 -3.71
CA TYR A 28 -1.85 -7.05 -2.67
C TYR A 28 -2.81 -8.21 -2.34
N SER A 29 -3.98 -8.25 -2.99
CA SER A 29 -4.94 -9.33 -2.83
C SER A 29 -4.33 -10.66 -3.32
N PRO A 30 -4.64 -11.79 -2.66
CA PRO A 30 -4.22 -13.11 -3.13
C PRO A 30 -4.77 -13.45 -4.53
N LYS A 31 -5.81 -12.76 -5.01
CA LYS A 31 -6.43 -13.01 -6.32
C LYS A 31 -5.63 -12.45 -7.50
N LEU A 32 -4.75 -11.47 -7.27
CA LEU A 32 -3.94 -10.85 -8.33
C LEU A 32 -2.45 -11.12 -8.09
N PHE A 33 -1.74 -10.19 -7.45
CA PHE A 33 -0.29 -10.24 -7.37
C PHE A 33 0.25 -10.65 -6.02
N GLY A 34 -0.59 -10.73 -4.98
CA GLY A 34 -0.16 -11.15 -3.64
C GLY A 34 0.51 -12.53 -3.65
N ASN A 35 -0.16 -13.57 -4.14
CA ASN A 35 0.39 -14.94 -4.15
C ASN A 35 1.62 -15.08 -5.07
N ILE A 36 1.63 -14.39 -6.21
CA ILE A 36 2.73 -14.43 -7.18
C ILE A 36 3.97 -13.77 -6.57
N TRP A 37 3.81 -12.61 -5.94
CA TRP A 37 4.89 -11.91 -5.26
C TRP A 37 5.49 -12.75 -4.13
N LEU A 38 4.65 -13.39 -3.32
CA LEU A 38 5.10 -14.31 -2.27
C LEU A 38 5.97 -15.44 -2.82
N LYS A 39 5.52 -16.06 -3.93
CA LYS A 39 6.27 -17.11 -4.61
C LYS A 39 7.62 -16.61 -5.15
N LEU A 40 7.66 -15.39 -5.69
CA LEU A 40 8.89 -14.80 -6.23
C LEU A 40 9.90 -14.43 -5.14
N VAL A 41 9.42 -13.97 -3.98
CA VAL A 41 10.26 -13.66 -2.81
C VAL A 41 10.67 -14.94 -2.05
N GLY A 42 10.12 -16.10 -2.42
CA GLY A 42 10.39 -17.38 -1.77
C GLY A 42 9.83 -17.45 -0.35
N LYS A 43 8.73 -16.74 -0.08
CA LYS A 43 8.06 -16.68 1.22
C LYS A 43 6.67 -17.29 1.12
N THR A 44 6.25 -18.00 2.17
CA THR A 44 4.88 -18.49 2.27
C THR A 44 4.00 -17.53 3.07
N LYS A 45 2.68 -17.76 3.08
CA LYS A 45 1.76 -16.93 3.86
C LYS A 45 2.01 -17.08 5.36
N GLU A 46 2.50 -18.24 5.77
CA GLU A 46 2.85 -18.54 7.15
C GLU A 46 4.12 -17.79 7.60
N ASP A 47 5.05 -17.51 6.67
CA ASP A 47 6.26 -16.71 6.93
C ASP A 47 5.96 -15.22 7.14
N ILE A 48 4.82 -14.72 6.67
CA ILE A 48 4.39 -13.34 6.89
C ILE A 48 3.52 -13.31 8.13
N SER A 49 4.18 -13.43 9.29
CA SER A 49 3.52 -13.26 10.56
C SER A 49 3.43 -11.77 10.94
N LYS A 50 2.45 -11.41 11.77
CA LYS A 50 2.36 -10.05 12.35
C LYS A 50 3.66 -9.64 13.06
N SER A 51 4.46 -10.60 13.53
CA SER A 51 5.76 -10.38 14.18
C SER A 51 6.80 -9.82 13.21
N ASP A 52 6.83 -10.33 11.97
CA ASP A 52 7.81 -9.93 10.96
C ASP A 52 7.51 -8.56 10.37
N ALA A 53 6.22 -8.23 10.21
CA ALA A 53 5.80 -6.87 9.87
C ALA A 53 6.22 -5.84 10.94
N ASN A 54 6.06 -6.18 12.22
CA ASN A 54 6.43 -5.30 13.33
C ASN A 54 7.95 -5.10 13.43
N LYS A 55 8.73 -6.16 13.20
CA LYS A 55 10.21 -6.09 13.14
C LYS A 55 10.67 -5.24 11.95
N SER A 56 10.05 -5.40 10.79
CA SER A 56 10.35 -4.63 9.58
C SER A 56 10.06 -3.14 9.79
N MET A 57 8.92 -2.81 10.39
CA MET A 57 8.54 -1.44 10.72
C MET A 57 9.50 -0.81 11.74
N MET A 58 9.85 -1.55 12.81
CA MET A 58 10.81 -1.08 13.81
C MET A 58 12.21 -0.89 13.23
N LEU A 59 12.64 -1.74 12.29
CA LEU A 59 13.90 -1.60 11.58
C LEU A 59 13.88 -0.35 10.68
N SER A 60 12.80 -0.13 9.91
CA SER A 60 12.68 1.07 9.07
C SER A 60 12.68 2.36 9.89
N ILE A 61 12.02 2.36 11.05
CA ILE A 61 12.03 3.49 11.99
C ILE A 61 13.46 3.74 12.48
N LYS A 62 14.15 2.70 12.95
CA LYS A 62 15.53 2.83 13.43
C LYS A 62 16.49 3.30 12.33
N LEU A 63 16.32 2.86 11.09
CA LEU A 63 17.13 3.30 9.96
C LEU A 63 16.85 4.76 9.58
N CYS A 64 15.59 5.21 9.62
CA CYS A 64 15.23 6.60 9.35
C CYS A 64 15.85 7.56 10.36
N PHE A 65 15.93 7.15 11.64
CA PHE A 65 16.57 7.93 12.70
C PHE A 65 18.08 7.68 12.85
N ARG A 66 18.68 6.85 11.98
CA ARG A 66 20.11 6.54 11.95
C ARG A 66 20.89 7.43 10.97
N PHE A 67 20.19 8.19 10.13
CA PHE A 67 20.72 9.25 9.28
C PHE A 67 20.63 10.61 9.98
#